data_AF-A0A8S2E309-F1
#
_entry.id   AF-A0A8S2E309-F1
#
_cell.length_a   1.000
_cell.length_b   1.000
_cell.length_c   1.000
_cell.angle_alpha   90.00
_cell.angle_beta   90.00
_cell.angle_gamma   90.00
#
_symmetry.space_group_name_H-M   'P 1'
#
loop_
_entity.id
_entity.type
_entity.pdbx_description
1 polymer ?
#
loop_
_entity_poly.entity_id
_entity_poly.type
_entity_poly.pdbx_seq_one_letter_code
_entity_poly.pdbx_strand_id
1 'polypeptide(L)'
;MSKPSLPPQLSLIIKNVDLRVGFSELSTDLQANYPSVKNVIRMKNKFQNEIRLVKIELLSTQDRNQLLARGKIMINHISYDVVEYLAAANVLICSKCMGLGHFKKQCKETTETCKVCRLACQDLKNHQCTQQAKCLHCGGNHNSNALSCPVVKQFRADLTKKLLSNINSYVQPKLVQQPINNNSNYMQYLANFPPLPLSHYTPVTNPNSVIIQKLDELNNNMMKINNRIGELVRKTDKLEKFMVEKIESDTENLKRIQMTEMISEANKRDISSLLDTVHYMAQFLLKLNVDQNGRTNDANFKYNLERHCTQLAKCVEKKGNPKK
;
A
#
# COMPACT_ATOMS: atom_id res chain seq x y z
N MET A 1 -9.07 -25.30 12.82
CA MET A 1 -7.79 -25.58 12.15
C MET A 1 -7.08 -24.27 11.85
N SER A 2 -5.81 -24.11 12.24
CA SER A 2 -5.05 -22.88 12.00
C SER A 2 -4.81 -22.73 10.50
N LYS A 3 -5.33 -21.65 9.89
CA LYS A 3 -5.05 -21.34 8.49
C LYS A 3 -3.54 -21.08 8.33
N PRO A 4 -2.86 -21.65 7.33
CA PRO A 4 -1.44 -21.39 7.11
C PRO A 4 -1.25 -19.88 6.88
N SER A 5 -0.43 -19.25 7.74
CA SER A 5 -0.12 -17.82 7.65
C SER A 5 0.84 -17.60 6.48
N LEU A 6 0.49 -16.65 5.62
CA LEU A 6 1.31 -16.28 4.48
C LEU A 6 2.49 -15.38 4.92
N PRO A 7 3.56 -15.33 4.12
CA PRO A 7 4.73 -14.51 4.43
C PRO A 7 4.34 -13.03 4.65
N PRO A 8 4.97 -12.33 5.61
CA PRO A 8 4.66 -10.93 5.91
C PRO A 8 4.75 -9.98 4.71
N GLN A 9 5.53 -10.33 3.67
CA GLN A 9 5.70 -9.54 2.45
C GLN A 9 4.42 -9.51 1.58
N LEU A 10 3.47 -10.40 1.84
CA LEU A 10 2.16 -10.44 1.17
C LEU A 10 1.05 -9.92 2.08
N SER A 11 1.40 -9.29 3.21
CA SER A 11 0.42 -8.79 4.18
C SER A 11 0.24 -7.28 4.08
N LEU A 12 -0.99 -6.82 4.32
CA LEU A 12 -1.35 -5.40 4.46
C LEU A 12 -2.11 -5.19 5.77
N ILE A 13 -2.18 -3.94 6.22
CA ILE A 13 -2.96 -3.52 7.38
C ILE A 13 -4.07 -2.57 6.93
N ILE A 14 -5.28 -2.87 7.34
CA ILE A 14 -6.44 -2.00 7.27
C ILE A 14 -6.53 -1.23 8.58
N LYS A 15 -6.57 0.10 8.49
CA LYS A 15 -6.67 0.98 9.66
C LYS A 15 -8.12 1.35 9.97
N ASN A 16 -8.36 1.74 11.22
CA ASN A 16 -9.61 2.34 11.69
C ASN A 16 -10.86 1.45 11.55
N VAL A 17 -10.68 0.13 11.65
CA VAL A 17 -11.82 -0.80 11.66
C VAL A 17 -12.49 -0.76 13.03
N ASP A 18 -13.76 -0.34 13.09
CA ASP A 18 -14.53 -0.24 14.33
C ASP A 18 -14.62 -1.59 15.05
N LEU A 19 -14.44 -1.59 16.37
CA LEU A 19 -14.49 -2.79 17.20
C LEU A 19 -15.88 -3.44 17.23
N ARG A 20 -16.93 -2.65 16.99
CA ARG A 20 -18.33 -3.10 16.97
C ARG A 20 -18.69 -3.89 15.71
N VAL A 21 -17.92 -3.76 14.63
CA VAL A 21 -18.17 -4.50 13.38
C VAL A 21 -17.90 -5.98 13.63
N GLY A 22 -18.86 -6.83 13.28
CA GLY A 22 -18.72 -8.28 13.36
C GLY A 22 -17.54 -8.75 12.51
N PHE A 23 -16.53 -9.35 13.16
CA PHE A 23 -15.32 -9.79 12.47
C PHE A 23 -15.60 -10.86 11.40
N SER A 24 -16.60 -11.73 11.63
CA SER A 24 -17.00 -12.77 10.68
C SER A 24 -17.60 -12.19 9.41
N GLU A 25 -18.46 -11.18 9.54
CA GLU A 25 -19.08 -10.47 8.40
C GLU A 25 -18.00 -9.73 7.61
N LEU A 26 -17.17 -8.94 8.29
CA LEU A 26 -16.06 -8.23 7.67
C LEU A 26 -15.11 -9.16 6.92
N SER A 27 -14.78 -10.32 7.49
CA SER A 27 -13.92 -11.31 6.83
C SER A 27 -14.58 -11.87 5.58
N THR A 28 -15.88 -12.13 5.61
CA THR A 28 -16.63 -12.66 4.47
C THR A 28 -16.70 -11.62 3.36
N ASP A 29 -17.03 -10.38 3.70
CA ASP A 29 -17.13 -9.28 2.73
C ASP A 29 -15.78 -8.94 2.10
N LEU A 30 -14.70 -8.99 2.88
CA LEU A 30 -13.34 -8.82 2.36
C LEU A 30 -12.98 -9.90 1.35
N GLN A 31 -13.30 -11.15 1.64
CA GLN A 31 -13.00 -12.29 0.76
C GLN A 31 -13.88 -12.27 -0.50
N ALA A 32 -15.13 -11.82 -0.39
CA ALA A 32 -16.04 -11.68 -1.52
C ALA A 32 -15.63 -10.54 -2.47
N ASN A 33 -15.31 -9.36 -1.93
CA ASN A 33 -14.92 -8.19 -2.73
C ASN A 33 -13.48 -8.27 -3.25
N TYR A 34 -12.60 -8.99 -2.55
CA TYR A 34 -11.18 -9.13 -2.89
C TYR A 34 -10.75 -10.61 -2.85
N PRO A 35 -10.96 -11.37 -3.94
CA PRO A 35 -10.65 -12.81 -4.00
C PRO A 35 -9.19 -13.17 -3.70
N SER A 36 -8.28 -12.21 -3.88
CA SER A 36 -6.86 -12.36 -3.55
C SER A 36 -6.57 -12.49 -2.04
N VAL A 37 -7.52 -12.11 -1.18
CA VAL A 37 -7.38 -12.14 0.29
C VAL A 37 -7.67 -13.55 0.80
N LYS A 38 -6.65 -14.20 1.36
CA LYS A 38 -6.77 -15.56 1.91
C LYS A 38 -7.10 -15.55 3.40
N ASN A 39 -6.34 -14.76 4.16
CA ASN A 39 -6.52 -14.67 5.61
C ASN A 39 -6.84 -13.24 6.01
N VAL A 40 -7.81 -13.10 6.91
CA VAL A 40 -8.16 -11.86 7.60
C VAL A 40 -7.95 -12.12 9.08
N ILE A 41 -7.21 -11.24 9.77
CA ILE A 41 -6.79 -11.42 11.16
C ILE A 41 -6.96 -10.09 11.88
N ARG A 42 -7.78 -10.05 12.93
CA ARG A 42 -7.85 -8.87 13.79
C ARG A 42 -6.64 -8.80 14.70
N MET A 43 -5.94 -7.67 14.70
CA MET A 43 -4.77 -7.49 15.54
C MET A 43 -5.18 -7.30 17.00
N LYS A 44 -4.28 -7.67 17.91
CA LYS A 44 -4.43 -7.50 19.36
C LYS A 44 -3.29 -6.66 19.92
N ASN A 45 -3.54 -5.94 21.01
CA ASN A 45 -2.51 -5.24 21.76
C ASN A 45 -1.70 -6.20 22.66
N LYS A 46 -0.72 -5.67 23.40
CA LYS A 46 0.09 -6.45 24.36
C LYS A 46 -0.75 -7.10 25.48
N PHE A 47 -1.92 -6.54 25.77
CA PHE A 47 -2.88 -7.03 26.76
C PHE A 47 -3.94 -7.98 26.16
N GLN A 48 -3.74 -8.47 24.94
CA GLN A 48 -4.66 -9.36 24.22
C GLN A 48 -6.03 -8.77 23.84
N ASN A 49 -6.23 -7.47 23.99
CA ASN A 49 -7.44 -6.79 23.55
C ASN A 49 -7.37 -6.52 22.05
N GLU A 50 -8.50 -6.71 21.36
CA GLU A 50 -8.63 -6.37 19.94
C GLU A 50 -8.43 -4.87 19.71
N ILE A 51 -7.77 -4.56 18.59
CA ILE A 51 -7.53 -3.17 18.19
C ILE A 51 -8.17 -2.88 16.83
N ARG A 52 -8.26 -1.58 16.49
CA ARG A 52 -8.82 -1.07 15.24
C ARG A 52 -7.94 -1.32 14.00
N LEU A 53 -7.05 -2.32 14.07
CA LEU A 53 -6.18 -2.74 12.99
C LEU A 53 -6.52 -4.16 12.58
N VAL A 54 -6.72 -4.38 11.29
CA VAL A 54 -6.95 -5.70 10.72
C VAL A 54 -5.82 -6.01 9.74
N LYS A 55 -5.17 -7.14 9.94
CA LYS A 55 -4.17 -7.68 9.02
C LYS A 55 -4.88 -8.52 7.96
N ILE A 56 -4.60 -8.27 6.70
CA ILE A 56 -5.01 -9.11 5.58
C ILE A 56 -3.78 -9.73 4.93
N GLU A 57 -3.91 -10.98 4.50
CA GLU A 57 -2.85 -11.71 3.81
C GLU A 57 -3.32 -12.09 2.41
N LEU A 58 -2.51 -11.72 1.40
CA LEU A 58 -2.86 -11.87 -0.01
C LEU A 58 -2.08 -13.00 -0.69
N LEU A 59 -2.69 -13.64 -1.66
CA LEU A 59 -2.06 -14.69 -2.48
C LEU A 59 -1.10 -14.11 -3.54
N SER A 60 -1.45 -12.97 -4.12
CA SER A 60 -0.74 -12.35 -5.24
C SER A 60 0.07 -11.14 -4.78
N THR A 61 1.35 -11.08 -5.17
CA THR A 61 2.19 -9.89 -4.94
C THR A 61 1.70 -8.70 -5.76
N GLN A 62 1.15 -8.96 -6.95
CA GLN A 62 0.62 -7.92 -7.83
C GLN A 62 -0.58 -7.22 -7.20
N ASP A 63 -1.56 -7.99 -6.72
CA ASP A 63 -2.78 -7.43 -6.10
C ASP A 63 -2.44 -6.68 -4.81
N ARG A 64 -1.49 -7.21 -4.02
CA ARG A 64 -0.95 -6.53 -2.85
C ARG A 64 -0.40 -5.15 -3.21
N ASN A 65 0.43 -5.07 -4.25
CA ASN A 65 1.04 -3.82 -4.68
C ASN A 65 0.01 -2.83 -5.24
N GLN A 66 -0.99 -3.32 -5.98
CA GLN A 66 -2.09 -2.49 -6.49
C GLN A 66 -2.93 -1.90 -5.35
N LEU A 67 -3.32 -2.70 -4.36
CA LEU A 67 -4.09 -2.23 -3.21
C LEU A 67 -3.29 -1.25 -2.35
N LEU A 68 -1.99 -1.52 -2.17
CA LEU A 68 -1.10 -0.61 -1.46
C LEU A 68 -0.91 0.72 -2.21
N ALA A 69 -0.81 0.69 -3.54
CA ALA A 69 -0.69 1.89 -4.36
C ALA A 69 -1.98 2.73 -4.35
N ARG A 70 -3.15 2.07 -4.33
CA ARG A 70 -4.45 2.75 -4.15
C ARG A 70 -4.58 3.37 -2.76
N GLY A 71 -4.01 2.74 -1.74
CA GLY A 71 -3.99 3.22 -0.35
C GLY A 71 -5.34 3.14 0.38
N LYS A 72 -6.43 2.78 -0.32
CA LYS A 72 -7.78 2.64 0.23
C LYS A 72 -8.51 1.42 -0.32
N ILE A 73 -9.38 0.84 0.48
CA ILE A 73 -10.32 -0.21 0.09
C ILE A 73 -11.73 0.18 0.49
N MET A 74 -12.73 -0.35 -0.22
CA MET A 74 -14.14 -0.11 0.01
C MET A 74 -14.82 -1.42 0.39
N ILE A 75 -15.55 -1.43 1.50
CA ILE A 75 -16.31 -2.58 1.99
C ILE A 75 -17.64 -2.05 2.51
N ASN A 76 -18.77 -2.57 2.03
CA ASN A 76 -20.13 -2.15 2.44
C ASN A 76 -20.32 -0.62 2.46
N HIS A 77 -19.84 0.05 1.40
CA HIS A 77 -19.86 1.52 1.25
C HIS A 77 -19.00 2.31 2.25
N ILE A 78 -18.20 1.63 3.08
CA ILE A 78 -17.23 2.24 3.99
C ILE A 78 -15.84 2.18 3.37
N SER A 79 -15.13 3.32 3.36
CA SER A 79 -13.73 3.40 2.95
C SER A 79 -12.81 3.15 4.14
N TYR A 80 -11.83 2.26 3.95
CA TYR A 80 -10.75 2.04 4.91
C TYR A 80 -9.39 2.37 4.31
N ASP A 81 -8.52 2.94 5.13
CA ASP A 81 -7.12 3.19 4.75
C ASP A 81 -6.32 1.89 4.85
N VAL A 82 -5.51 1.65 3.83
CA VAL A 82 -4.64 0.47 3.72
C VAL A 82 -3.20 0.90 3.73
N VAL A 83 -2.40 0.24 4.57
CA VAL A 83 -0.96 0.45 4.66
C VAL A 83 -0.19 -0.85 4.59
N GLU A 84 1.09 -0.74 4.28
CA GLU A 84 2.00 -1.88 4.28
C GLU A 84 2.11 -2.50 5.67
N TYR A 85 2.05 -3.83 5.76
CA TYR A 85 2.37 -4.51 7.00
C TYR A 85 3.89 -4.52 7.23
N LEU A 86 4.31 -3.72 8.21
CA LEU A 86 5.69 -3.75 8.69
C LEU A 86 5.81 -4.79 9.80
N ALA A 87 6.07 -6.05 9.44
CA ALA A 87 6.41 -7.08 10.41
C ALA A 87 7.52 -6.61 11.35
N ALA A 88 7.36 -6.88 12.65
CA ALA A 88 8.42 -6.66 13.64
C ALA A 88 9.70 -7.35 13.15
N ALA A 89 10.80 -6.60 13.11
CA ALA A 89 12.05 -7.10 12.57
C ALA A 89 12.63 -8.19 13.47
N ASN A 90 12.77 -9.39 12.93
CA ASN A 90 13.79 -10.35 13.37
C ASN A 90 15.11 -10.14 12.60
N VAL A 91 15.30 -8.96 12.01
CA VAL A 91 16.56 -8.58 11.37
C VAL A 91 17.52 -8.18 12.47
N LEU A 92 18.57 -8.97 12.64
CA LEU A 92 19.64 -8.65 13.56
C LEU A 92 20.41 -7.43 13.02
N ILE A 93 20.26 -6.29 13.68
CA ILE A 93 21.02 -5.07 13.40
C ILE A 93 22.02 -4.89 14.53
N CYS A 94 23.31 -4.89 14.20
CA CYS A 94 24.38 -4.73 15.17
C CYS A 94 24.28 -3.36 15.84
N SER A 95 24.17 -3.32 17.17
CA SER A 95 24.07 -2.06 17.92
C SER A 95 25.38 -1.26 17.95
N LYS A 96 26.50 -1.84 17.49
CA LYS A 96 27.80 -1.17 17.38
C LYS A 96 27.95 -0.44 16.05
N CYS A 97 27.95 -1.16 14.94
CA CYS A 97 28.20 -0.58 13.60
C CYS A 97 26.94 -0.32 12.77
N MET A 98 25.74 -0.61 13.31
CA MET A 98 24.47 -0.62 12.58
C MET A 98 24.42 -1.58 11.38
N GLY A 99 25.39 -2.48 11.23
CA GLY A 99 25.42 -3.48 10.16
C GLY A 99 24.36 -4.57 10.34
N LEU A 100 23.96 -5.21 9.23
CA LEU A 100 22.97 -6.28 9.23
C LEU A 100 23.62 -7.65 9.46
N GLY A 101 22.90 -8.56 10.13
CA GLY A 101 23.19 -10.00 10.13
C GLY A 101 24.20 -10.52 11.16
N HIS A 102 24.63 -9.73 12.14
CA HIS A 102 25.56 -10.18 13.18
C HIS A 102 25.33 -9.51 14.54
N PHE A 103 25.74 -10.20 15.61
CA PHE A 103 25.65 -9.68 16.97
C PHE A 103 26.79 -8.70 17.28
N LYS A 104 26.59 -7.82 18.27
CA LYS A 104 27.64 -6.90 18.75
C LYS A 104 28.96 -7.61 19.07
N LYS A 105 28.89 -8.84 19.62
CA LYS A 105 30.07 -9.66 19.97
C LYS A 105 30.88 -10.14 18.75
N GLN A 106 30.24 -10.24 17.59
CA GLN A 106 30.87 -10.69 16.33
C GLN A 106 31.25 -9.51 15.43
N CYS A 107 31.07 -8.27 15.92
CA CYS A 107 31.37 -7.08 15.17
C CYS A 107 32.89 -6.88 15.08
N LYS A 108 33.41 -6.75 13.87
CA LYS A 108 34.83 -6.47 13.61
C LYS A 108 35.17 -4.98 13.69
N GLU A 109 34.17 -4.11 13.65
CA GLU A 109 34.36 -2.66 13.74
C GLU A 109 34.83 -2.26 15.14
N THR A 110 35.81 -1.38 15.21
CA THR A 110 36.35 -0.86 16.47
C THR A 110 35.52 0.30 17.00
N THR A 111 34.97 1.15 16.12
CA THR A 111 34.15 2.32 16.44
C THR A 111 32.65 2.00 16.48
N GLU A 112 31.87 2.85 17.16
CA GLU A 112 30.41 2.77 17.16
C GLU A 112 29.84 3.73 16.11
N THR A 113 28.73 3.37 15.46
CA THR A 113 28.10 4.16 14.40
C THR A 113 26.78 4.72 14.88
N CYS A 114 26.60 6.03 14.75
CA CYS A 114 25.36 6.68 15.12
C CYS A 114 24.20 6.23 14.21
N LYS A 115 23.13 5.70 14.83
CA LYS A 115 21.93 5.24 14.13
C LYS A 115 21.20 6.33 13.34
N VAL A 116 21.42 7.60 13.72
CA VAL A 116 20.76 8.79 13.16
C VAL A 116 21.62 9.43 12.07
N CYS A 117 22.87 9.83 12.35
CA CYS A 117 23.68 10.60 11.39
C CYS A 117 24.76 9.79 10.65
N ARG A 118 24.86 8.47 10.84
CA ARG A 118 25.85 7.58 10.21
C ARG A 118 27.33 7.81 10.63
N LEU A 119 27.62 8.82 11.45
CA LEU A 119 29.00 9.09 11.87
C LEU A 119 29.55 7.98 12.78
N ALA A 120 30.82 7.64 12.57
CA ALA A 120 31.59 6.79 13.47
C ALA A 120 32.05 7.62 14.67
N CYS A 121 31.91 7.06 15.87
CA CYS A 121 32.24 7.69 17.14
C CYS A 121 32.91 6.65 18.05
N GLN A 122 33.88 7.07 18.88
CA GLN A 122 34.44 6.17 19.91
C GLN A 122 33.39 5.82 20.98
N ASP A 123 32.52 6.78 21.34
CA ASP A 123 31.45 6.57 22.32
C ASP A 123 30.16 7.26 21.84
N LEU A 124 29.08 6.48 21.70
CA LEU A 124 27.77 7.00 21.34
C LEU A 124 27.13 7.87 22.42
N LYS A 125 27.53 7.72 23.70
CA LYS A 125 26.96 8.49 24.82
C LYS A 125 27.35 9.97 24.77
N ASN A 126 28.56 10.26 24.29
CA ASN A 126 29.09 11.61 24.18
C ASN A 126 28.85 12.24 22.80
N HIS A 127 28.22 11.50 21.88
CA HIS A 127 27.94 11.96 20.54
C HIS A 127 26.68 12.84 20.51
N GLN A 128 26.86 14.14 20.27
CA GLN A 128 25.75 15.04 19.99
C GLN A 128 25.34 14.94 18.52
N CYS A 129 24.12 14.45 18.29
CA CYS A 129 23.58 14.27 16.95
C CYS A 129 22.84 15.54 16.52
N THR A 130 23.51 16.45 15.83
CA THR A 130 22.94 17.70 15.29
C THR A 130 22.50 17.57 13.83
N GLN A 131 22.70 16.41 13.21
CA GLN A 131 22.44 16.20 11.78
C GLN A 131 21.11 15.49 11.51
N GLN A 132 20.55 15.74 10.33
CA GLN A 132 19.34 15.10 9.85
C GLN A 132 19.50 13.57 9.80
N ALA A 133 18.44 12.84 10.14
CA ALA A 133 18.44 11.38 10.13
C ALA A 133 18.76 10.85 8.72
N LYS A 134 19.83 10.05 8.61
CA LYS A 134 20.35 9.47 7.39
C LYS A 134 20.65 7.98 7.59
N CYS A 135 20.04 7.14 6.77
CA CYS A 135 20.17 5.69 6.86
C CYS A 135 21.54 5.23 6.37
N LEU A 136 22.25 4.40 7.14
CA LEU A 136 23.51 3.76 6.74
C LEU A 136 23.35 2.87 5.50
N HIS A 137 22.19 2.22 5.34
CA HIS A 137 21.99 1.20 4.33
C HIS A 137 21.53 1.75 2.97
N CYS A 138 20.55 2.66 2.98
CA CYS A 138 19.97 3.21 1.74
C CYS A 138 20.28 4.70 1.52
N GLY A 139 20.91 5.37 2.49
CA GLY A 139 21.19 6.81 2.41
C GLY A 139 19.99 7.73 2.59
N GLY A 140 18.77 7.21 2.76
CA GLY A 140 17.54 8.00 2.85
C GLY A 140 17.31 8.68 4.21
N ASN A 141 16.29 9.55 4.26
CA ASN A 141 15.99 10.41 5.42
C ASN A 141 15.24 9.66 6.55
N HIS A 142 15.89 8.67 7.16
CA HIS A 142 15.36 7.93 8.32
C HIS A 142 16.51 7.24 9.08
N ASN A 143 16.22 6.82 10.32
CA ASN A 143 17.19 6.09 11.15
C ASN A 143 17.61 4.75 10.51
N SER A 144 18.85 4.34 10.69
CA SER A 144 19.40 3.11 10.08
C SER A 144 18.64 1.83 10.46
N ASN A 145 17.97 1.82 11.61
CA ASN A 145 17.16 0.71 12.10
C ASN A 145 15.66 0.80 11.75
N ALA A 146 15.25 1.74 10.90
CA ALA A 146 13.85 1.91 10.55
C ALA A 146 13.32 0.70 9.75
N LEU A 147 12.14 0.19 10.16
CA LEU A 147 11.45 -0.92 9.48
C LEU A 147 11.01 -0.57 8.05
N SER A 148 10.88 0.72 7.76
CA SER A 148 10.54 1.25 6.44
C SER A 148 11.71 1.22 5.45
N CYS A 149 12.95 1.02 5.92
CA CYS A 149 14.14 1.05 5.06
C CYS A 149 14.09 -0.06 3.98
N PRO A 150 14.25 0.28 2.68
CA PRO A 150 14.16 -0.70 1.59
C PRO A 150 15.20 -1.82 1.69
N VAL A 151 16.43 -1.49 2.13
CA VAL A 151 17.52 -2.48 2.28
C VAL A 151 17.24 -3.43 3.44
N VAL A 152 16.77 -2.90 4.59
CA VAL A 152 16.38 -3.74 5.74
C VAL A 152 15.18 -4.63 5.37
N LYS A 153 14.22 -4.11 4.61
CA LYS A 153 13.08 -4.88 4.09
C LYS A 153 13.53 -6.02 3.17
N GLN A 154 14.46 -5.75 2.25
CA GLN A 154 14.98 -6.75 1.34
C GLN A 154 15.73 -7.85 2.10
N PHE A 155 16.62 -7.49 3.02
CA PHE A 155 17.34 -8.44 3.86
C PHE A 155 16.39 -9.34 4.67
N ARG A 156 15.31 -8.76 5.23
CA ARG A 156 14.25 -9.52 5.90
C ARG A 156 13.55 -10.49 4.94
N ALA A 157 13.24 -10.05 3.73
CA ALA A 157 12.59 -10.89 2.72
C ALA A 157 13.48 -12.08 2.33
N ASP A 158 14.79 -11.87 2.18
CA ASP A 158 15.73 -12.92 1.83
C ASP A 158 15.93 -13.92 2.98
N LEU A 159 16.00 -13.44 4.23
CA LEU A 159 15.98 -14.33 5.41
C LEU A 159 14.70 -15.18 5.46
N THR A 160 13.54 -14.57 5.22
CA THR A 160 12.25 -15.29 5.21
C THR A 160 12.22 -16.34 4.10
N LYS A 161 12.68 -16.00 2.90
CA LYS A 161 12.79 -16.95 1.77
C LYS A 161 13.69 -18.12 2.12
N LYS A 162 14.86 -17.88 2.72
CA LYS A 162 15.79 -18.94 3.14
C LYS A 162 15.18 -19.88 4.19
N LEU A 163 14.43 -19.34 5.15
CA LEU A 163 13.73 -20.15 6.14
C LEU A 163 12.64 -21.02 5.49
N LEU A 164 11.83 -20.43 4.60
CA LEU A 164 10.76 -21.15 3.90
C LEU A 164 11.30 -22.19 2.90
N SER A 165 12.38 -21.89 2.18
CA SER A 165 13.04 -22.86 1.30
C SER A 165 13.58 -24.03 2.10
N ASN A 166 14.20 -23.77 3.26
CA ASN A 166 14.71 -24.83 4.13
C ASN A 166 13.58 -25.72 4.67
N ILE A 167 12.41 -25.17 4.99
CA ILE A 167 11.25 -25.95 5.43
C ILE A 167 10.73 -26.87 4.31
N ASN A 168 10.65 -26.39 3.07
CA ASN A 168 10.24 -27.21 1.91
C ASN A 168 11.26 -28.30 1.55
N SER A 169 12.53 -28.14 1.91
CA SER A 169 13.57 -29.16 1.74
C SER A 169 13.43 -30.36 2.70
N TYR A 170 12.60 -30.25 3.76
CA TYR A 170 12.31 -31.38 4.67
C TYR A 170 11.09 -32.21 4.26
N VAL A 171 10.32 -31.78 3.24
CA VAL A 171 9.12 -32.50 2.75
C VAL A 171 9.40 -33.28 1.46
N GLN A 172 10.57 -33.12 0.85
CA GLN A 172 11.05 -34.02 -0.19
C GLN A 172 11.75 -35.20 0.51
N PRO A 173 11.41 -36.47 0.21
CA PRO A 173 12.25 -37.58 0.62
C PRO A 173 13.65 -37.29 0.07
N LYS A 174 14.63 -37.09 0.96
CA LYS A 174 16.04 -37.09 0.55
C LYS A 174 16.26 -38.45 -0.12
N LEU A 175 16.36 -38.47 -1.45
CA LEU A 175 17.08 -39.53 -2.12
C LEU A 175 18.51 -39.43 -1.60
N VAL A 176 18.82 -40.31 -0.66
CA VAL A 176 20.16 -40.49 -0.10
C VAL A 176 21.04 -40.96 -1.25
N GLN A 177 21.73 -40.02 -1.91
CA GLN A 177 22.93 -40.37 -2.65
C GLN A 177 24.01 -40.58 -1.60
N GLN A 178 24.32 -41.85 -1.35
CA GLN A 178 25.43 -42.21 -0.47
C GLN A 178 26.74 -41.65 -1.06
N PRO A 179 27.64 -41.12 -0.22
CA PRO A 179 28.96 -40.71 -0.68
C PRO A 179 29.77 -41.95 -1.08
N ILE A 180 30.21 -41.99 -2.34
CA ILE A 180 31.20 -42.95 -2.83
C ILE A 180 32.51 -42.63 -2.11
N ASN A 181 32.83 -43.43 -1.09
CA ASN A 181 34.09 -43.34 -0.36
C ASN A 181 35.13 -44.18 -1.12
N ASN A 182 35.96 -43.52 -1.92
CA ASN A 182 37.12 -44.16 -2.54
C ASN A 182 38.26 -44.19 -1.52
N ASN A 183 38.49 -45.36 -0.92
CA ASN A 183 39.82 -45.71 -0.43
C ASN A 183 40.07 -47.22 -0.52
N SER A 184 41.07 -47.53 -1.35
CA SER A 184 41.96 -48.69 -1.45
C SER A 184 41.74 -49.95 -0.60
N ASN A 185 41.77 -51.09 -1.32
CA ASN A 185 42.46 -52.34 -1.01
C ASN A 185 42.11 -53.10 0.29
N TYR A 186 41.16 -54.03 0.17
CA TYR A 186 41.33 -55.37 0.73
C TYR A 186 41.21 -56.40 -0.40
N MET A 187 42.20 -57.29 -0.45
CA MET A 187 42.32 -58.42 -1.38
C MET A 187 41.57 -59.65 -0.83
N GLN A 188 41.15 -60.51 -1.78
CA GLN A 188 40.62 -61.89 -1.67
C GLN A 188 39.11 -62.00 -1.38
N TYR A 189 38.27 -62.69 -2.17
CA TYR A 189 38.46 -63.97 -2.88
C TYR A 189 37.82 -63.98 -4.27
N LEU A 190 38.50 -64.66 -5.20
CA LEU A 190 38.01 -65.05 -6.52
C LEU A 190 37.12 -66.29 -6.42
N ALA A 191 35.87 -66.20 -6.89
CA ALA A 191 35.22 -67.16 -7.79
C ALA A 191 33.71 -66.84 -7.87
N ASN A 192 33.22 -66.68 -9.10
CA ASN A 192 31.81 -66.50 -9.49
C ASN A 192 31.25 -65.07 -9.44
N PHE A 193 31.50 -64.30 -10.50
CA PHE A 193 30.66 -63.17 -10.88
C PHE A 193 30.18 -63.35 -12.33
N PRO A 194 28.88 -63.15 -12.64
CA PRO A 194 28.37 -63.19 -14.01
C PRO A 194 28.92 -62.00 -14.83
N PRO A 195 29.09 -62.14 -16.15
CA PRO A 195 29.68 -61.08 -16.97
C PRO A 195 28.78 -59.84 -16.96
N LEU A 196 29.39 -58.66 -16.79
CA LEU A 196 28.72 -57.36 -16.86
C LEU A 196 28.21 -57.09 -18.29
N PRO A 197 27.11 -56.33 -18.43
CA PRO A 197 26.57 -55.97 -19.73
C PRO A 197 27.54 -55.05 -20.48
N LEU A 198 27.71 -55.32 -21.78
CA LEU A 198 28.55 -54.52 -22.68
C LEU A 198 28.09 -53.05 -22.69
N SER A 199 29.07 -52.17 -22.55
CA SER A 199 28.94 -50.71 -22.67
C SER A 199 28.38 -50.35 -24.05
N HIS A 200 27.20 -49.72 -24.06
CA HIS A 200 26.70 -48.99 -25.21
C HIS A 200 27.57 -47.74 -25.37
N TYR A 201 28.44 -47.74 -26.38
CA TYR A 201 29.16 -46.56 -26.82
C TYR A 201 28.16 -45.44 -27.16
N THR A 202 28.19 -44.33 -26.42
CA THR A 202 27.59 -43.08 -26.89
C THR A 202 28.60 -42.35 -27.79
N PRO A 203 28.19 -41.84 -28.95
CA PRO A 203 29.10 -41.18 -29.88
C PRO A 203 29.52 -39.83 -29.31
N VAL A 204 30.82 -39.54 -29.39
CA VAL A 204 31.42 -38.24 -29.05
C VAL A 204 30.79 -37.16 -29.95
N THR A 205 29.96 -36.29 -29.37
CA THR A 205 29.41 -35.14 -30.09
C THR A 205 30.49 -34.10 -30.31
N ASN A 206 30.70 -33.72 -31.57
CA ASN A 206 31.67 -32.72 -32.00
C ASN A 206 31.46 -31.40 -31.22
N PRO A 207 32.49 -30.80 -30.60
CA PRO A 207 32.37 -29.56 -29.81
C PRO A 207 31.74 -28.39 -30.59
N ASN A 208 31.84 -28.37 -31.91
CA ASN A 208 31.18 -27.38 -32.76
C ASN A 208 29.63 -27.49 -32.71
N SER A 209 29.08 -28.70 -32.52
CA SER A 209 27.62 -28.91 -32.44
C SER A 209 27.00 -28.31 -31.18
N VAL A 210 27.72 -28.35 -30.06
CA VAL A 210 27.28 -27.79 -28.77
C VAL A 210 27.29 -26.26 -28.81
N ILE A 211 28.28 -25.67 -29.49
CA ILE A 211 28.37 -24.22 -29.66
C ILE A 211 27.23 -23.71 -30.54
N ILE A 212 26.93 -24.40 -31.65
CA ILE A 212 25.82 -24.05 -32.55
C ILE A 212 24.47 -24.14 -31.81
N GLN A 213 24.22 -25.20 -31.04
CA GLN A 213 23.00 -25.34 -30.24
C GLN A 213 22.81 -24.18 -29.24
N LYS A 214 23.90 -23.76 -28.57
CA LYS A 214 23.84 -22.61 -27.64
C LYS A 214 23.60 -21.29 -28.35
N LEU A 215 24.12 -21.12 -29.56
CA LEU A 215 23.85 -19.96 -30.41
C LEU A 215 22.38 -19.90 -30.84
N ASP A 216 21.80 -21.05 -31.23
CA ASP A 216 20.38 -21.14 -31.57
C ASP A 216 19.48 -20.86 -30.36
N GLU A 217 19.82 -21.38 -29.19
CA GLU A 217 19.13 -21.06 -27.93
C GLU A 217 19.19 -19.56 -27.61
N LEU A 218 20.36 -18.94 -27.77
CA LEU A 218 20.54 -17.50 -27.55
C LEU A 218 19.69 -16.68 -28.52
N ASN A 219 19.68 -17.06 -29.80
CA ASN A 219 18.89 -16.38 -30.82
C ASN A 219 17.38 -16.49 -30.56
N ASN A 220 16.92 -17.68 -30.16
CA ASN A 220 15.53 -17.91 -29.74
C ASN A 220 15.14 -17.08 -28.51
N ASN A 221 16.04 -16.96 -27.53
CA ASN A 221 15.81 -16.13 -26.35
C ASN A 221 15.78 -14.64 -26.71
N MET A 222 16.64 -14.18 -27.61
CA MET A 222 16.61 -12.82 -28.15
C MET A 222 15.31 -12.51 -28.88
N MET A 223 14.80 -13.44 -29.70
CA MET A 223 13.49 -13.30 -30.34
C MET A 223 12.35 -13.16 -29.32
N LYS A 224 12.35 -13.98 -28.26
CA LYS A 224 11.35 -13.88 -27.18
C LYS A 224 11.41 -12.52 -26.47
N ILE A 225 12.62 -12.00 -26.23
CA ILE A 225 12.82 -10.68 -25.61
C ILE A 225 12.28 -9.59 -26.53
N ASN A 226 12.64 -9.59 -27.82
CA ASN A 226 12.16 -8.60 -28.78
C ASN A 226 10.64 -8.60 -28.91
N ASN A 227 10.00 -9.77 -28.92
CA ASN A 227 8.54 -9.86 -28.93
C ASN A 227 7.91 -9.26 -27.67
N ARG A 228 8.47 -9.52 -26.48
CA ARG A 228 7.99 -8.92 -25.22
C ARG A 228 8.20 -7.41 -25.19
N ILE A 229 9.30 -6.91 -25.73
CA ILE A 229 9.54 -5.47 -25.87
C ILE A 229 8.49 -4.86 -26.79
N GLY A 230 8.21 -5.48 -27.94
CA GLY A 230 7.15 -5.02 -28.85
C GLY A 230 5.76 -4.98 -28.20
N GLU A 231 5.42 -5.98 -27.39
CA GLU A 231 4.17 -5.96 -26.61
C GLU A 231 4.14 -4.86 -25.56
N LEU A 232 5.26 -4.59 -24.88
CA LEU A 232 5.36 -3.53 -23.89
C LEU A 232 5.19 -2.15 -24.53
N VAL A 233 5.82 -1.92 -25.69
CA VAL A 233 5.68 -0.66 -26.45
C VAL A 233 4.21 -0.43 -26.84
N ARG A 234 3.52 -1.45 -27.36
CA ARG A 234 2.09 -1.32 -27.69
C ARG A 234 1.21 -1.03 -26.45
N LYS A 235 1.58 -1.53 -25.28
CA LYS A 235 0.87 -1.25 -24.02
C LYS A 235 1.13 0.17 -23.55
N THR A 236 2.35 0.68 -23.69
CA THR A 236 2.66 2.08 -23.37
C THR A 236 1.92 3.05 -24.29
N ASP A 237 1.84 2.78 -25.60
CA ASP A 237 1.09 3.63 -26.54
C ASP A 237 -0.40 3.71 -26.19
N LYS A 238 -1.00 2.57 -25.81
CA LYS A 238 -2.39 2.52 -25.34
C LYS A 238 -2.61 3.31 -24.06
N LEU A 239 -1.65 3.24 -23.13
CA LEU A 239 -1.71 4.01 -21.89
C LEU A 239 -1.60 5.50 -22.16
N GLU A 240 -0.70 5.91 -23.04
CA GLU A 240 -0.52 7.31 -23.43
C GLU A 240 -1.80 7.87 -24.06
N LYS A 241 -2.40 7.13 -25.01
CA LYS A 241 -3.69 7.50 -25.61
C LYS A 241 -4.79 7.65 -24.56
N PHE A 242 -4.88 6.70 -23.62
CA PHE A 242 -5.86 6.77 -22.53
C PHE A 242 -5.65 8.00 -21.64
N MET A 243 -4.40 8.36 -21.33
CA MET A 243 -4.11 9.55 -20.52
C MET A 243 -4.53 10.83 -21.24
N VAL A 244 -4.28 10.95 -22.54
CA VAL A 244 -4.69 12.11 -23.34
C VAL A 244 -6.22 12.24 -23.36
N GLU A 245 -6.94 11.16 -23.68
CA GLU A 245 -8.41 11.14 -23.67
C GLU A 245 -8.99 11.51 -22.29
N LYS A 246 -8.35 11.04 -21.21
CA LYS A 246 -8.78 11.34 -19.85
C LYS A 246 -8.57 12.83 -19.50
N ILE A 247 -7.44 13.41 -19.88
CA ILE A 247 -7.15 14.84 -19.67
C ILE A 247 -8.15 15.71 -20.44
N GLU A 248 -8.47 15.37 -21.68
CA GLU A 248 -9.47 16.09 -22.49
C GLU A 248 -10.86 16.03 -21.83
N SER A 249 -11.28 14.85 -21.39
CA SER A 249 -12.55 14.67 -20.68
C SER A 249 -12.62 15.46 -19.37
N ASP A 250 -11.54 15.43 -18.57
CA ASP A 250 -11.50 16.16 -17.30
C ASP A 250 -11.49 17.68 -17.52
N THR A 251 -10.86 18.15 -18.59
CA THR A 251 -10.88 19.57 -19.00
C THR A 251 -12.30 20.02 -19.38
N GLU A 252 -13.04 19.18 -20.13
CA GLU A 252 -14.43 19.46 -20.50
C GLU A 252 -15.36 19.47 -19.29
N ASN A 253 -15.17 18.53 -18.35
CA ASN A 253 -15.90 18.51 -17.09
C ASN A 253 -15.64 19.77 -16.26
N LEU A 254 -14.40 20.26 -16.22
CA LEU A 254 -14.05 21.48 -15.49
C LEU A 254 -14.77 22.71 -16.07
N LYS A 255 -14.86 22.83 -17.40
CA LYS A 255 -15.64 23.89 -18.06
C LYS A 255 -17.12 23.83 -17.68
N ARG A 256 -17.71 22.64 -17.61
CA ARG A 256 -19.12 22.44 -17.20
C ARG A 256 -19.37 22.83 -15.74
N ILE A 257 -18.42 22.52 -14.85
CA ILE A 257 -18.47 22.93 -13.45
C ILE A 257 -18.43 24.46 -13.34
N GLN A 258 -17.46 25.10 -14.01
CA GLN A 258 -17.35 26.57 -14.03
C GLN A 258 -18.62 27.24 -14.55
N MET A 259 -19.21 26.72 -15.63
CA MET A 259 -20.47 27.24 -16.15
C MET A 259 -21.62 27.12 -15.13
N THR A 260 -21.68 26.00 -14.41
CA THR A 260 -22.70 25.75 -13.39
C THR A 260 -22.52 26.66 -12.17
N GLU A 261 -21.28 26.92 -11.77
CA GLU A 261 -20.93 27.88 -10.72
C GLU A 261 -21.36 29.30 -11.11
N MET A 262 -21.10 29.72 -12.35
CA MET A 262 -21.54 31.02 -12.87
C MET A 262 -23.07 31.17 -12.81
N ILE A 263 -23.81 30.15 -13.24
CA ILE A 263 -25.29 30.14 -13.18
C ILE A 263 -25.76 30.18 -11.72
N SER A 264 -25.15 29.39 -10.83
CA SER A 264 -25.46 29.40 -9.40
C SER A 264 -25.26 30.78 -8.78
N GLU A 265 -24.15 31.46 -9.08
CA GLU A 265 -23.89 32.82 -8.59
C GLU A 265 -24.87 33.85 -9.16
N ALA A 266 -25.25 33.73 -10.44
CA ALA A 266 -26.30 34.56 -11.02
C ALA A 266 -27.64 34.36 -10.28
N ASN A 267 -28.07 33.11 -10.11
CA ASN A 267 -29.30 32.79 -9.38
C ASN A 267 -29.27 33.28 -7.93
N LYS A 268 -28.12 33.22 -7.25
CA LYS A 268 -27.97 33.77 -5.89
C LYS A 268 -28.20 35.27 -5.88
N ARG A 269 -27.65 36.02 -6.85
CA ARG A 269 -27.87 37.47 -6.97
C ARG A 269 -29.34 37.80 -7.24
N ASP A 270 -29.97 37.08 -8.16
CA ASP A 270 -31.38 37.30 -8.50
C ASP A 270 -32.30 37.02 -7.31
N ILE A 271 -32.08 35.92 -6.59
CA ILE A 271 -32.81 35.60 -5.37
C ILE A 271 -32.61 36.69 -4.30
N SER A 272 -31.39 37.22 -4.16
CA SER A 272 -31.13 38.32 -3.22
C SER A 272 -31.93 39.57 -3.58
N SER A 273 -31.92 39.96 -4.85
CA SER A 273 -32.66 41.13 -5.35
C SER A 273 -34.18 40.98 -5.15
N LEU A 274 -34.72 39.78 -5.37
CA LEU A 274 -36.12 39.47 -5.09
C LEU A 274 -36.45 39.59 -3.61
N LEU A 275 -35.58 39.07 -2.73
CA LEU A 275 -35.77 39.18 -1.28
C LEU A 275 -35.77 40.63 -0.81
N ASP A 276 -34.88 41.47 -1.33
CA ASP A 276 -34.84 42.90 -1.03
C ASP A 276 -36.13 43.60 -1.48
N THR A 277 -36.62 43.28 -2.67
CA THR A 277 -37.88 43.84 -3.20
C THR A 277 -39.08 43.47 -2.32
N VAL A 278 -39.18 42.19 -1.91
CA VAL A 278 -40.23 41.73 -0.99
C VAL A 278 -40.12 42.43 0.36
N HIS A 279 -38.91 42.64 0.86
CA HIS A 279 -38.69 43.37 2.11
C HIS A 279 -39.17 44.82 2.03
N TYR A 280 -38.85 45.54 0.96
CA TYR A 280 -39.33 46.91 0.74
C TYR A 280 -40.86 46.98 0.64
N MET A 281 -41.48 46.03 -0.08
CA MET A 281 -42.96 45.95 -0.16
C MET A 281 -43.58 45.70 1.22
N ALA A 282 -43.02 44.81 2.02
CA ALA A 282 -43.51 44.56 3.38
C ALA A 282 -43.39 45.80 4.27
N GLN A 283 -42.27 46.52 4.21
CA GLN A 283 -42.11 47.79 4.94
C GLN A 283 -43.12 48.85 4.48
N PHE A 284 -43.38 48.93 3.17
CA PHE A 284 -44.36 49.86 2.61
C PHE A 284 -45.79 49.55 3.10
N LEU A 285 -46.19 48.28 3.11
CA LEU A 285 -47.48 47.85 3.64
C LEU A 285 -47.64 48.14 5.13
N LEU A 286 -46.57 48.00 5.93
CA LEU A 286 -46.58 48.41 7.34
C LEU A 286 -46.81 49.92 7.51
N LYS A 287 -46.24 50.75 6.63
CA LYS A 287 -46.46 52.21 6.63
C LYS A 287 -47.87 52.61 6.21
N LEU A 288 -48.55 51.81 5.38
CA LEU A 288 -49.95 52.05 5.03
C LEU A 288 -50.92 51.61 6.15
N ASN A 289 -50.46 50.77 7.09
CA ASN A 289 -51.27 50.23 8.17
C ASN A 289 -51.35 51.15 9.41
N VAL A 290 -51.21 52.46 9.24
CA VAL A 290 -51.37 53.46 10.31
C VAL A 290 -52.41 54.52 9.93
N ASP A 291 -53.17 55.01 10.91
CA ASP A 291 -54.12 56.11 10.72
C ASP A 291 -53.43 57.49 10.68
N GLN A 292 -54.21 58.55 10.46
CA GLN A 292 -53.72 59.94 10.44
C GLN A 292 -53.10 60.40 11.78
N ASN A 293 -53.35 59.67 12.86
CA ASN A 293 -52.82 59.92 14.20
C ASN A 293 -51.66 58.96 14.57
N GLY A 294 -51.18 58.13 13.62
CA GLY A 294 -50.09 57.18 13.80
C GLY A 294 -50.46 55.89 14.56
N ARG A 295 -51.74 55.62 14.79
CA ARG A 295 -52.22 54.38 15.43
C ARG A 295 -52.32 53.26 14.41
N THR A 296 -51.98 52.04 14.80
CA THR A 296 -52.03 50.87 13.90
C THR A 296 -53.48 50.52 13.58
N ASN A 297 -53.83 50.43 12.29
CA ASN A 297 -55.19 50.12 11.83
C ASN A 297 -55.55 48.65 12.10
N ASP A 298 -54.63 47.73 11.80
CA ASP A 298 -54.78 46.30 12.08
C ASP A 298 -53.52 45.76 12.79
N ALA A 299 -53.65 45.51 14.09
CA ALA A 299 -52.57 45.00 14.93
C ALA A 299 -52.18 43.55 14.58
N ASN A 300 -53.12 42.73 14.10
CA ASN A 300 -52.87 41.35 13.73
C ASN A 300 -52.11 41.27 12.40
N PHE A 301 -52.50 42.09 11.43
CA PHE A 301 -51.75 42.24 10.17
C PHE A 301 -50.31 42.68 10.41
N LYS A 302 -50.11 43.70 11.26
CA LYS A 302 -48.78 44.17 11.65
C LYS A 302 -47.92 43.05 12.26
N TYR A 303 -48.45 42.34 13.25
CA TYR A 303 -47.75 41.24 13.93
C TYR A 303 -47.34 40.13 12.95
N ASN A 304 -48.25 39.70 12.06
CA ASN A 304 -47.96 38.64 11.10
C ASN A 304 -46.89 39.07 10.08
N LEU A 305 -46.97 40.30 9.58
CA LEU A 305 -46.02 40.82 8.60
C LEU A 305 -44.62 41.03 9.20
N GLU A 306 -44.52 41.56 10.43
CA GLU A 306 -43.26 41.69 11.17
C GLU A 306 -42.62 40.33 11.48
N ARG A 307 -43.43 39.31 11.80
CA ARG A 307 -42.98 37.93 11.98
C ARG A 307 -42.38 37.37 10.69
N HIS A 308 -43.03 37.58 9.54
CA HIS A 308 -42.51 37.15 8.24
C HIS A 308 -41.23 37.89 7.84
N CYS A 309 -41.14 39.20 8.07
CA CYS A 309 -39.90 39.97 7.88
C CYS A 309 -38.75 39.43 8.72
N THR A 310 -39.01 39.06 9.99
CA THR A 310 -38.00 38.48 10.89
C THR A 310 -37.56 37.09 10.43
N GLN A 311 -38.46 36.28 9.88
CA GLN A 311 -38.12 34.98 9.29
C GLN A 311 -37.26 35.14 8.04
N LEU A 312 -37.60 36.08 7.16
CA LEU A 312 -36.82 36.40 5.96
C LEU A 312 -35.40 36.89 6.32
N ALA A 313 -35.26 37.77 7.32
CA ALA A 313 -33.96 38.24 7.81
C ALA A 313 -33.07 37.08 8.32
N LYS A 314 -33.65 36.12 9.07
CA LYS A 314 -32.93 34.92 9.54
C LYS A 314 -32.50 33.99 8.40
N CYS A 315 -33.25 33.93 7.32
CA CYS A 315 -32.89 33.17 6.11
C CYS A 315 -31.73 33.80 5.34
N VAL A 316 -31.57 35.13 5.41
CA VAL A 316 -30.46 35.88 4.81
C VAL A 316 -29.19 35.73 5.68
N GLU A 317 -29.29 35.86 7.01
CA GLU A 317 -28.12 35.76 7.93
C GLU A 317 -27.47 34.38 7.94
N LYS A 318 -28.25 33.29 7.86
CA LYS A 318 -27.69 31.92 7.82
C LYS A 318 -26.85 31.61 6.57
N LYS A 319 -26.89 32.45 5.52
CA LYS A 319 -26.10 32.28 4.28
C LYS A 319 -24.72 32.95 4.33
N GLY A 320 -24.46 33.83 5.30
CA GLY A 320 -23.19 34.57 5.43
C GLY A 320 -22.06 33.82 6.13
N ASN A 321 -22.29 32.60 6.62
CA ASN A 321 -21.29 31.85 7.36
C ASN A 321 -21.13 30.43 6.76
N PRO A 322 -20.31 30.25 5.71
CA PRO A 322 -19.87 28.92 5.34
C PRO A 322 -19.05 28.39 6.52
N LYS A 323 -19.57 27.36 7.18
CA LYS A 323 -18.84 26.65 8.24
C LYS A 323 -17.43 26.33 7.74
N LYS A 324 -16.42 26.92 8.40
CA LYS A 324 -15.01 26.57 8.27
C LYS A 324 -14.78 25.10 8.61
#